data_AF-A0A4Q2QST9-F1
#
_entry.id   AF-A0A4Q2QST9-F1
#
_cell.length_a   1.000
_cell.length_b   1.000
_cell.length_c   1.000
_cell.angle_alpha   90.00
_cell.angle_beta   90.00
_cell.angle_gamma   90.00
#
_symmetry.space_group_name_H-M   'P 1'
#
loop_
_entity.id
_entity.type
_entity.pdbx_description
1 polymer ?
#
loop_
_entity_poly.entity_id
_entity_poly.type
_entity_poly.pdbx_seq_one_letter_code
_entity_poly.pdbx_strand_id
1 'polypeptide(L)'
;MLLPISPADKRRFYSYFEESTVPDHERFFVFDSEQHRYAINAREVIFHQFLFDGFPPIPDDEDSDTNEGSYGNVHITMVNGGPVIELCCESEVSENDEFDDIGQLNALFDTLELEPESTERYQITDEDGEDAFIRIGSVAMVRISLDVLDSVEEDND
;
A
#
# COMPACT_ATOMS: atom_id res chain seq x y z
N MET A 1 10.86 11.87 4.55
CA MET A 1 10.21 10.96 5.49
C MET A 1 10.96 9.63 5.50
N LEU A 2 11.20 9.06 6.68
CA LEU A 2 11.72 7.70 6.85
C LEU A 2 10.52 6.74 6.82
N LEU A 3 10.59 5.64 6.09
CA LEU A 3 9.52 4.64 6.10
C LEU A 3 9.38 4.06 7.51
N PRO A 4 8.14 3.88 8.03
CA PRO A 4 7.87 3.40 9.39
C PRO A 4 8.06 1.88 9.50
N ILE A 5 9.18 1.36 8.98
CA ILE A 5 9.49 -0.06 8.93
C ILE A 5 10.11 -0.51 10.26
N SER A 6 9.56 -1.58 10.84
CA SER A 6 10.04 -2.14 12.11
C SER A 6 11.47 -2.69 12.00
N PRO A 7 12.24 -2.80 13.10
CA PRO A 7 13.55 -3.44 13.07
C PRO A 7 13.53 -4.90 12.59
N ALA A 8 12.42 -5.62 12.80
CA ALA A 8 12.24 -6.99 12.32
C ALA A 8 12.03 -7.00 10.79
N ASP A 9 11.20 -6.09 10.29
CA ASP A 9 10.93 -5.96 8.86
C ASP A 9 12.15 -5.44 8.10
N LYS A 10 12.97 -4.55 8.70
CA LYS A 10 14.28 -4.18 8.12
C LYS A 10 15.15 -5.40 7.85
N ARG A 11 15.15 -6.40 8.73
CA ARG A 11 15.92 -7.64 8.52
C ARG A 11 15.32 -8.52 7.42
N ARG A 12 14.00 -8.67 7.39
CA ARG A 12 13.27 -9.38 6.32
C ARG A 12 13.50 -8.72 4.96
N PHE A 13 13.53 -7.39 4.94
CA PHE A 13 13.77 -6.59 3.75
C PHE A 13 15.16 -6.85 3.16
N TYR A 14 16.21 -6.93 3.99
CA TYR A 14 17.55 -7.25 3.50
C TYR A 14 17.62 -8.61 2.82
N SER A 15 16.98 -9.66 3.38
CA SER A 15 16.93 -10.97 2.72
C SER A 15 16.16 -10.95 1.39
N TYR A 16 15.17 -10.05 1.26
CA TYR A 16 14.33 -9.96 0.07
C TYR A 16 15.11 -9.46 -1.17
N PHE A 17 16.15 -8.64 -0.98
CA PHE A 17 17.03 -8.17 -2.08
C PHE A 17 18.07 -9.16 -2.55
N GLU A 18 18.35 -10.21 -1.77
CA GLU A 18 19.35 -11.22 -2.13
C GLU A 18 18.79 -12.27 -3.10
N GLU A 19 17.48 -12.32 -3.33
CA GLU A 19 16.82 -13.31 -4.20
C GLU A 19 16.74 -12.86 -5.66
N SER A 20 16.97 -13.82 -6.57
CA SER A 20 16.97 -13.65 -8.04
C SER A 20 15.63 -13.10 -8.56
N THR A 21 15.68 -12.07 -9.41
CA THR A 21 14.48 -11.53 -10.07
C THR A 21 14.06 -12.40 -11.26
N VAL A 22 12.76 -12.72 -11.34
CA VAL A 22 12.16 -13.26 -12.56
C VAL A 22 11.92 -12.09 -13.52
N PRO A 23 12.32 -12.18 -14.81
CA PRO A 23 12.02 -11.12 -15.78
C PRO A 23 10.52 -10.83 -15.87
N ASP A 24 10.17 -9.56 -16.08
CA ASP A 24 8.79 -9.09 -16.27
C ASP A 24 7.82 -9.35 -15.09
N HIS A 25 8.35 -9.73 -13.92
CA HIS A 25 7.60 -9.89 -12.68
C HIS A 25 8.08 -8.87 -11.65
N GLU A 26 7.15 -8.44 -10.82
CA GLU A 26 7.35 -7.41 -9.82
C GLU A 26 7.41 -8.00 -8.44
N ARG A 27 8.25 -7.41 -7.60
CA ARG A 27 8.44 -7.87 -6.24
C ARG A 27 8.10 -6.74 -5.28
N PHE A 28 7.11 -6.98 -4.44
CA PHE A 28 6.70 -6.03 -3.43
C PHE A 28 7.05 -6.54 -2.04
N PHE A 29 7.65 -5.67 -1.25
CA PHE A 29 7.82 -5.92 0.17
C PHE A 29 6.66 -5.31 0.92
N VAL A 30 5.87 -6.17 1.58
CA VAL A 30 4.72 -5.77 2.37
C VAL A 30 5.05 -5.72 3.86
N PHE A 31 4.65 -4.65 4.54
CA PHE A 31 4.78 -4.50 5.98
C PHE A 31 3.77 -3.51 6.54
N ASP A 32 3.52 -3.63 7.83
CA ASP A 32 2.62 -2.74 8.56
C ASP A 32 3.41 -1.74 9.41
N SER A 33 2.82 -0.55 9.53
CA SER A 33 3.12 0.45 10.56
C SER A 33 2.03 0.44 11.61
N GLU A 34 2.01 1.42 12.52
CA GLU A 34 0.93 1.56 13.51
C GLU A 34 -0.44 1.88 12.87
N GLN A 35 -0.47 2.52 11.70
CA GLN A 35 -1.72 3.04 11.10
C GLN A 35 -1.95 2.59 9.65
N HIS A 36 -0.92 2.05 8.99
CA HIS A 36 -0.99 1.77 7.56
C HIS A 36 -0.28 0.48 7.20
N ARG A 37 -0.81 -0.23 6.21
CA ARG A 37 -0.12 -1.27 5.46
C ARG A 37 0.56 -0.67 4.23
N TYR A 38 1.79 -1.10 3.99
CA TYR A 38 2.60 -0.67 2.85
C TYR A 38 2.96 -1.86 1.98
N ALA A 39 2.95 -1.66 0.66
CA ALA A 39 3.61 -2.54 -0.30
C ALA A 39 4.60 -1.70 -1.11
N ILE A 40 5.88 -2.03 -1.07
CA ILE A 40 6.94 -1.26 -1.77
C ILE A 40 7.56 -2.12 -2.86
N ASN A 41 7.55 -1.63 -4.09
CA ASN A 41 8.25 -2.29 -5.17
C ASN A 41 9.76 -2.26 -4.93
N ALA A 42 10.38 -3.43 -4.82
CA ALA A 42 11.80 -3.59 -4.54
C ALA A 42 12.69 -2.87 -5.56
N ARG A 43 12.27 -2.71 -6.82
CA ARG A 43 13.06 -2.01 -7.85
C ARG A 43 13.10 -0.49 -7.65
N GLU A 44 12.08 0.07 -7.00
CA GLU A 44 11.98 1.51 -6.72
C GLU A 44 12.58 1.89 -5.36
N VAL A 45 13.09 0.90 -4.61
CA VAL A 45 13.78 1.11 -3.35
C VAL A 45 15.14 1.75 -3.60
N ILE A 46 15.27 3.01 -3.25
CA ILE A 46 16.56 3.70 -3.24
C ILE A 46 17.26 3.39 -1.90
N PHE A 47 18.18 2.42 -1.93
CA PHE A 47 18.95 1.93 -0.77
C PHE A 47 19.70 3.05 0.01
N HIS A 48 19.91 4.22 -0.59
CA HIS A 48 20.51 5.37 0.08
C HIS A 48 19.56 6.03 1.10
N GLN A 49 18.25 6.07 0.88
CA GLN A 49 17.30 6.73 1.79
C GLN A 49 16.97 5.92 3.06
N PHE A 50 17.10 4.59 3.00
CA PHE A 50 16.98 3.75 4.20
C PHE A 50 18.19 3.87 5.13
N LEU A 51 19.32 4.34 4.62
CA LEU A 51 20.56 4.50 5.38
C LEU A 51 20.89 5.97 5.71
N PHE A 52 20.57 6.93 4.84
CA PHE A 52 20.84 8.37 5.03
C PHE A 52 19.86 9.25 4.21
N ASP A 53 19.07 10.05 4.92
CA ASP A 53 18.23 11.19 4.48
C ASP A 53 17.15 10.97 3.39
N GLY A 54 15.88 11.01 3.84
CA GLY A 54 14.68 10.56 3.14
C GLY A 54 14.01 11.52 2.15
N PHE A 55 12.92 11.03 1.54
CA PHE A 55 12.02 11.74 0.61
C PHE A 55 11.54 13.10 1.16
N PRO A 56 11.10 14.05 0.31
CA PRO A 56 10.41 15.26 0.78
C PRO A 56 9.27 14.89 1.75
N PRO A 57 9.03 15.69 2.79
CA PRO A 57 8.00 15.39 3.78
C PRO A 57 6.62 15.33 3.12
N ILE A 58 5.89 14.25 3.39
CA ILE A 58 4.43 14.25 3.33
C ILE A 58 3.99 15.08 4.54
N PRO A 59 3.10 16.07 4.41
CA PRO A 59 2.67 16.88 5.55
C PRO A 59 2.12 15.98 6.66
N ASP A 60 2.67 16.14 7.87
CA ASP A 60 2.14 15.52 9.09
C ASP A 60 0.85 16.24 9.45
N ASP A 61 -0.22 15.47 9.71
CA ASP A 61 -1.56 15.95 10.07
C ASP A 61 -1.64 16.63 11.46
N GLU A 62 -0.53 16.82 12.17
CA GLU A 62 -0.56 17.43 13.51
C GLU A 62 -0.57 18.97 13.53
N ASP A 63 -0.46 19.64 12.39
CA ASP A 63 -0.48 21.13 12.31
C ASP A 63 -1.40 21.67 11.20
N SER A 64 -2.60 21.10 11.04
CA SER A 64 -3.65 21.77 10.25
C SER A 64 -5.04 21.72 10.89
N ASP A 65 -5.27 22.64 11.82
CA ASP A 65 -6.61 23.11 12.23
C ASP A 65 -7.35 23.81 11.05
N THR A 66 -7.31 23.28 9.81
CA THR A 66 -7.97 23.91 8.65
C THR A 66 -8.26 23.04 7.43
N ASN A 67 -8.08 21.72 7.41
CA ASN A 67 -8.43 20.93 6.22
C ASN A 67 -9.66 20.03 6.45
N GLU A 68 -10.85 20.62 6.28
CA GLU A 68 -12.07 19.88 5.94
C GLU A 68 -11.93 19.34 4.51
N GLY A 69 -11.27 18.19 4.34
CA GLY A 69 -11.17 17.50 3.06
C GLY A 69 -10.72 16.08 3.31
N SER A 70 -11.54 15.10 2.92
CA SER A 70 -11.23 13.67 3.01
C SER A 70 -9.85 13.41 2.38
N TYR A 71 -8.85 13.12 3.21
CA TYR A 71 -7.58 12.59 2.72
C TYR A 71 -7.82 11.13 2.37
N GLY A 72 -7.57 10.74 1.12
CA GLY A 72 -7.85 9.39 0.64
C GLY A 72 -7.20 8.33 1.52
N ASN A 73 -7.92 7.26 1.84
CA ASN A 73 -7.39 6.19 2.69
C ASN A 73 -6.49 5.20 1.95
N VAL A 74 -6.44 5.30 0.62
CA VAL A 74 -5.55 4.54 -0.26
C VAL A 74 -4.66 5.50 -1.04
N HIS A 75 -3.36 5.28 -1.00
CA HIS A 75 -2.35 6.07 -1.70
C HIS A 75 -1.48 5.19 -2.59
N ILE A 76 -1.36 5.55 -3.86
CA ILE A 76 -0.55 4.84 -4.85
C ILE A 76 0.50 5.78 -5.40
N THR A 77 1.76 5.53 -5.03
CA THR A 77 2.90 6.27 -5.57
C THR A 77 3.38 5.60 -6.86
N MET A 78 3.51 6.39 -7.93
CA MET A 78 3.95 5.88 -9.23
C MET A 78 5.49 5.79 -9.32
N VAL A 79 5.98 4.84 -10.12
CA VAL A 79 7.42 4.59 -10.39
C VAL A 79 8.17 5.85 -10.85
N ASN A 80 9.50 5.84 -10.67
CA ASN A 80 10.41 6.91 -11.11
C ASN A 80 10.12 8.29 -10.49
N GLY A 81 9.59 8.33 -9.27
CA GLY A 81 9.21 9.59 -8.62
C GLY A 81 8.02 10.26 -9.29
N GLY A 82 7.11 9.46 -9.86
CA GLY A 82 5.86 9.93 -10.43
C GLY A 82 4.89 10.48 -9.37
N PRO A 83 3.68 10.88 -9.78
CA PRO A 83 2.69 11.42 -8.86
C PRO A 83 2.20 10.37 -7.84
N VAL A 84 1.58 10.86 -6.78
CA VAL A 84 0.76 10.05 -5.87
C VAL A 84 -0.69 10.18 -6.31
N ILE A 85 -1.39 9.04 -6.42
CA ILE A 85 -2.82 8.96 -6.65
C ILE A 85 -3.47 8.63 -5.31
N GLU A 86 -4.51 9.37 -4.95
CA GLU A 86 -5.26 9.21 -3.70
C GLU A 86 -6.68 8.74 -4.05
N LEU A 87 -7.15 7.72 -3.34
CA LEU A 87 -8.49 7.14 -3.48
C LEU A 87 -9.14 7.02 -2.09
N CYS A 88 -10.47 7.10 -2.02
CA CYS A 88 -11.28 6.97 -0.82
C CYS A 88 -12.11 5.67 -0.89
N CYS A 89 -11.52 4.53 -0.59
CA CYS A 89 -12.24 3.26 -0.68
C CYS A 89 -13.12 3.00 0.54
N GLU A 90 -14.23 2.28 0.38
CA GLU A 90 -14.99 1.78 1.54
C GLU A 90 -14.16 0.79 2.36
N SER A 91 -14.42 0.74 3.68
CA SER A 91 -13.80 -0.25 4.57
C SER A 91 -14.23 -1.66 4.16
N GLU A 92 -13.32 -2.62 4.29
CA GLU A 92 -13.61 -4.02 4.04
C GLU A 92 -14.51 -4.57 5.15
N VAL A 93 -15.82 -4.42 4.99
CA VAL A 93 -16.80 -4.97 5.93
C VAL A 93 -17.00 -6.45 5.66
N SER A 94 -16.66 -7.30 6.62
CA SER A 94 -17.01 -8.72 6.61
C SER A 94 -18.49 -8.89 6.97
N GLU A 95 -19.40 -8.44 6.10
CA GLU A 95 -20.83 -8.38 6.45
C GLU A 95 -21.62 -9.66 6.14
N ASN A 96 -21.06 -10.65 5.44
CA ASN A 96 -21.73 -11.93 5.23
C ASN A 96 -20.76 -13.12 5.11
N ASP A 97 -20.95 -14.12 5.98
CA ASP A 97 -20.38 -15.47 5.99
C ASP A 97 -20.70 -16.31 4.72
N GLU A 98 -21.12 -15.70 3.62
CA GLU A 98 -21.37 -16.36 2.35
C GLU A 98 -20.26 -16.01 1.36
N PHE A 99 -19.21 -16.83 1.45
CA PHE A 99 -17.97 -16.85 0.68
C PHE A 99 -16.84 -15.95 1.23
N ASP A 100 -15.68 -16.59 1.31
CA ASP A 100 -14.34 -16.13 1.64
C ASP A 100 -13.86 -15.05 0.65
N ASP A 101 -14.64 -13.98 0.49
CA ASP A 101 -14.36 -12.89 -0.44
C ASP A 101 -13.40 -11.92 0.26
N ILE A 102 -12.10 -12.19 0.08
CA ILE A 102 -11.03 -11.27 0.45
C ILE A 102 -11.32 -9.93 -0.24
N GLY A 103 -11.59 -8.88 0.54
CA GLY A 103 -11.99 -7.59 0.00
C GLY A 103 -10.95 -7.01 -0.97
N GLN A 104 -11.33 -6.02 -1.79
CA GLN A 104 -10.50 -5.53 -2.89
C GLN A 104 -9.11 -5.00 -2.48
N LEU A 105 -8.95 -4.42 -1.29
CA LEU A 105 -7.69 -3.89 -0.81
C LEU A 105 -6.80 -5.01 -0.23
N ASN A 106 -7.36 -5.98 0.49
CA ASN A 106 -6.63 -7.17 0.93
C ASN A 106 -6.24 -8.06 -0.27
N ALA A 107 -7.13 -8.22 -1.25
CA ALA A 107 -6.85 -8.94 -2.50
C ALA A 107 -5.74 -8.27 -3.32
N LEU A 108 -5.62 -6.94 -3.27
CA LEU A 108 -4.49 -6.23 -3.84
C LEU A 108 -3.18 -6.63 -3.16
N PHE A 109 -3.13 -6.63 -1.82
CA PHE A 109 -1.91 -7.04 -1.10
C PHE A 109 -1.54 -8.49 -1.38
N ASP A 110 -2.50 -9.41 -1.37
CA ASP A 110 -2.30 -10.81 -1.75
C ASP A 110 -1.67 -10.92 -3.15
N THR A 111 -2.20 -10.16 -4.11
CA THR A 111 -1.64 -10.11 -5.46
C THR A 111 -0.20 -9.61 -5.46
N LEU A 112 0.09 -8.54 -4.72
CA LEU A 112 1.43 -7.92 -4.66
C LEU A 112 2.47 -8.83 -3.98
N GLU A 113 2.07 -9.67 -3.03
CA GLU A 113 2.95 -10.64 -2.38
C GLU A 113 3.31 -11.84 -3.28
N LEU A 114 2.52 -12.13 -4.31
CA LEU A 114 2.65 -13.30 -5.19
C LEU A 114 3.53 -13.09 -6.44
N GLU A 115 4.43 -12.09 -6.40
CA GLU A 115 5.30 -11.72 -7.52
C GLU A 115 4.56 -11.46 -8.86
N PRO A 116 3.61 -10.51 -8.92
CA PRO A 116 2.73 -10.33 -10.08
C PRO A 116 3.46 -9.86 -11.34
N GLU A 117 2.89 -10.11 -12.52
CA GLU A 117 3.49 -9.65 -13.78
C GLU A 117 3.47 -8.11 -13.87
N SER A 118 4.52 -7.49 -14.44
CA SER A 118 4.58 -6.04 -14.64
C SER A 118 3.45 -5.50 -15.53
N THR A 119 2.81 -6.36 -16.33
CA THR A 119 1.69 -5.99 -17.22
C THR A 119 0.31 -6.20 -16.61
N GLU A 120 0.26 -6.89 -15.47
CA GLU A 120 -0.97 -7.15 -14.73
C GLU A 120 -1.61 -5.84 -14.28
N ARG A 121 -2.94 -5.87 -14.19
CA ARG A 121 -3.76 -4.72 -13.82
C ARG A 121 -4.65 -5.10 -12.66
N TYR A 122 -4.70 -4.20 -11.70
CA TYR A 122 -5.62 -4.27 -10.58
C TYR A 122 -6.69 -3.17 -10.73
N GLN A 123 -7.92 -3.49 -10.39
CA GLN A 123 -9.03 -2.54 -10.36
C GLN A 123 -9.36 -2.24 -8.91
N ILE A 124 -9.43 -0.96 -8.56
CA ILE A 124 -9.92 -0.49 -7.26
C ILE A 124 -11.13 0.39 -7.52
N THR A 125 -12.22 0.16 -6.81
CA THR A 125 -13.43 0.99 -6.87
C THR A 125 -13.42 1.96 -5.68
N ASP A 126 -13.57 3.24 -5.99
CA ASP A 126 -13.64 4.35 -5.03
C ASP A 126 -15.03 4.42 -4.36
N GLU A 127 -15.18 5.17 -3.27
CA GLU A 127 -16.46 5.30 -2.52
C GLU A 127 -17.61 5.86 -3.38
N ASP A 128 -17.28 6.63 -4.42
CA ASP A 128 -18.26 7.19 -5.34
C ASP A 128 -18.66 6.22 -6.47
N GLY A 129 -18.04 5.03 -6.49
CA GLY A 129 -18.26 3.98 -7.49
C GLY A 129 -17.44 4.12 -8.76
N GLU A 130 -16.49 5.06 -8.83
CA GLU A 130 -15.55 5.16 -9.96
C GLU A 130 -14.44 4.09 -9.87
N ASP A 131 -14.09 3.51 -11.02
CA ASP A 131 -13.06 2.48 -11.12
C ASP A 131 -11.69 3.05 -11.49
N ALA A 132 -10.69 2.81 -10.65
CA ALA A 132 -9.30 3.06 -10.91
C ALA A 132 -8.60 1.77 -11.41
N PHE A 133 -8.00 1.83 -12.60
CA PHE A 133 -7.21 0.72 -13.15
C PHE A 133 -5.71 1.00 -13.01
N ILE A 134 -5.04 0.19 -12.19
CA ILE A 134 -3.62 0.35 -11.88
C ILE A 134 -2.83 -0.78 -12.53
N ARG A 135 -1.81 -0.42 -13.32
CA ARG A 135 -0.85 -1.40 -13.83
C ARG A 135 0.23 -1.64 -12.78
N ILE A 136 0.44 -2.89 -12.38
CA ILE A 136 1.42 -3.30 -11.35
C ILE A 136 2.82 -2.75 -11.63
N GLY A 137 3.29 -2.87 -12.87
CA GLY A 137 4.60 -2.36 -13.28
C GLY A 137 4.80 -0.85 -13.14
N SER A 138 3.72 -0.09 -12.94
CA SER A 138 3.73 1.38 -12.77
C SER A 138 3.69 1.83 -11.31
N VAL A 139 3.55 0.90 -10.36
CA VAL A 139 3.45 1.18 -8.93
C VAL A 139 4.82 1.11 -8.27
N ALA A 140 5.20 2.19 -7.57
CA ALA A 140 6.36 2.21 -6.68
C ALA A 140 5.98 1.78 -5.26
N MET A 141 4.86 2.28 -4.77
CA MET A 141 4.40 2.01 -3.41
C MET A 141 2.88 2.11 -3.33
N VAL A 142 2.27 1.20 -2.59
CA VAL A 142 0.89 1.31 -2.11
C VAL A 142 0.94 1.54 -0.60
N ARG A 143 0.14 2.48 -0.09
CA ARG A 143 -0.10 2.73 1.33
C ARG A 143 -1.61 2.77 1.55
N ILE A 144 -2.11 1.92 2.44
CA ILE A 144 -3.54 1.86 2.79
C ILE A 144 -3.70 1.99 4.30
N SER A 145 -4.69 2.76 4.75
CA SER A 145 -5.05 2.84 6.17
C SER A 145 -5.50 1.48 6.71
N LEU A 146 -4.98 1.07 7.87
CA LEU A 146 -5.39 -0.17 8.52
C LEU A 146 -6.87 -0.14 8.91
N ASP A 147 -7.43 1.03 9.25
CA ASP A 147 -8.86 1.19 9.61
C ASP A 147 -9.82 0.78 8.47
N VAL A 148 -9.32 0.70 7.24
CA VAL A 148 -10.08 0.35 6.03
C VAL A 148 -9.85 -1.12 5.65
N LEU A 149 -8.73 -1.70 6.09
CA LEU A 149 -8.38 -3.11 5.87
C LEU A 149 -8.93 -4.02 6.96
N ASP A 150 -8.97 -3.53 8.20
CA ASP A 150 -9.48 -4.27 9.34
C ASP A 150 -11.00 -4.10 9.38
N SER A 151 -11.72 -5.20 9.19
CA SER A 151 -13.14 -5.25 9.54
C SER A 151 -13.25 -4.93 11.03
N VAL A 152 -13.90 -3.83 11.38
CA VAL A 152 -14.29 -3.58 12.77
C VAL A 152 -15.17 -4.75 13.21
N GLU A 153 -14.61 -5.66 14.00
CA GLU A 153 -15.45 -6.56 14.81
C GLU A 153 -16.33 -5.62 15.64
N GLU A 154 -17.62 -5.54 15.32
CA GLU A 154 -18.59 -4.91 16.21
C GLU A 154 -18.50 -5.67 17.53
N ASP A 155 -17.91 -5.01 18.55
CA ASP A 155 -17.94 -5.47 19.93
C ASP A 155 -19.40 -5.77 20.27
N ASN A 156 -19.75 -7.06 20.28
CA ASN A 156 -21.05 -7.53 20.74
C ASN A 156 -21.13 -7.31 22.25
N ASP A 157 -21.68 -6.16 22.67
CA ASP A 157 -22.11 -5.87 24.04
C ASP A 157 -23.21 -6.83 24.55
#